data_AF-A0AAW6UPD4-F1
#
_entry.id   AF-A0AAW6UPD4-F1
#
_cell.length_a   1.000
_cell.length_b   1.000
_cell.length_c   1.000
_cell.angle_alpha   90.00
_cell.angle_beta   90.00
_cell.angle_gamma   90.00
#
_symmetry.space_group_name_H-M   'P 1'
#
loop_
_entity.id
_entity.type
_entity.pdbx_description
1 polymer ?
#
loop_
_entity_poly.entity_id
_entity_poly.type
_entity_poly.pdbx_seq_one_letter_code
_entity_poly.pdbx_strand_id
1 'polypeptide(L)'
;TGVGHIMNHAFAMREKGGRYVFLLKAATSESWWPENADHVCFIRGRIGFELPAWFNPSDDKQKPTGAFFAGAIVVFDKSWTGKP
;
A
#
# COMPACT_ATOMS: atom_id res chain seq x y z
N THR A 1 -10.15 9.03 2.09
CA THR A 1 -9.30 8.31 3.08
C THR A 1 -7.96 9.02 3.17
N GLY A 2 -7.22 8.88 4.29
CA GLY A 2 -5.89 9.49 4.43
C GLY A 2 -4.88 9.05 3.36
N VAL A 3 -5.05 7.83 2.83
CA VAL A 3 -4.20 7.26 1.77
C VAL A 3 -4.19 8.13 0.50
N GLY A 4 -5.33 8.69 0.08
CA GLY A 4 -5.40 9.52 -1.13
C GLY A 4 -4.51 10.76 -1.04
N HIS A 5 -4.42 11.41 0.13
CA HIS A 5 -3.52 12.55 0.32
C HIS A 5 -2.05 12.14 0.24
N ILE A 6 -1.69 10.97 0.79
CA ILE A 6 -0.32 10.44 0.73
C ILE A 6 0.06 10.14 -0.73
N MET A 7 -0.82 9.47 -1.48
CA MET A 7 -0.57 9.14 -2.89
C MET A 7 -0.43 10.41 -3.75
N ASN A 8 -1.31 11.39 -3.56
CA ASN A 8 -1.24 12.67 -4.29
C ASN A 8 0.06 13.43 -3.99
N HIS A 9 0.48 13.44 -2.72
CA HIS A 9 1.74 14.06 -2.35
C HIS A 9 2.94 13.32 -2.96
N ALA A 10 2.96 11.98 -2.88
CA ALA A 10 4.01 11.16 -3.47
C ALA A 10 4.11 11.39 -4.98
N PHE A 11 2.98 11.49 -5.68
CA PHE A 11 2.94 11.81 -7.10
C PHE A 11 3.52 13.20 -7.40
N ALA A 12 3.12 14.23 -6.66
CA ALA A 12 3.65 15.58 -6.82
C ALA A 12 5.17 15.65 -6.55
N MET A 13 5.67 14.85 -5.61
CA MET A 13 7.11 14.76 -5.34
C MET A 13 7.84 13.94 -6.40
N ARG A 14 7.22 12.90 -6.95
CA ARG A 14 7.74 12.15 -8.11
C ARG A 14 7.91 13.05 -9.32
N GLU A 15 7.03 14.03 -9.53
CA GLU A 15 7.23 15.01 -10.61
C GLU A 15 8.51 15.83 -10.44
N LYS A 16 8.91 16.09 -9.20
CA LYS A 16 10.14 16.80 -8.83
C LYS A 16 11.37 15.89 -8.79
N GLY A 17 11.28 14.65 -9.25
CA GLY A 17 12.36 13.67 -9.25
C GLY A 17 12.46 12.82 -7.98
N GLY A 18 11.48 12.91 -7.07
CA GLY A 18 11.37 12.01 -5.94
C GLY A 18 11.10 10.57 -6.39
N ARG A 19 11.56 9.60 -5.59
CA ARG A 19 11.37 8.17 -5.84
C ARG A 19 10.75 7.51 -4.63
N TYR A 20 9.61 6.86 -4.81
CA TYR A 20 8.82 6.30 -3.72
C TYR A 20 8.35 4.89 -4.04
N VAL A 21 8.30 4.06 -3.00
CA VAL A 21 7.76 2.70 -3.06
C VAL A 21 6.79 2.53 -1.90
N PHE A 22 5.59 2.02 -2.19
CA PHE A 22 4.56 1.76 -1.20
C PHE A 22 4.11 0.31 -1.26
N LEU A 23 3.86 -0.28 -0.08
CA LEU A 23 3.05 -1.48 0.04
C LEU A 23 1.62 -1.06 0.34
N LEU A 24 0.70 -1.33 -0.58
CA LEU A 24 -0.71 -0.99 -0.45
C LEU A 24 -1.58 -2.24 -0.42
N LYS A 25 -2.75 -2.10 0.20
CA LYS A 25 -3.86 -3.00 -0.07
C LYS A 25 -4.26 -2.83 -1.54
N ALA A 26 -4.31 -3.93 -2.28
CA ALA A 26 -4.79 -3.97 -3.65
C ALA A 26 -6.29 -3.69 -3.66
N ALA A 27 -6.65 -2.45 -3.95
CA ALA A 27 -8.02 -1.96 -3.92
C ALA A 27 -8.28 -1.15 -5.21
N THR A 28 -8.15 -1.81 -6.35
CA THR A 28 -8.19 -1.19 -7.69
C THR A 28 -9.53 -0.54 -8.04
N SER A 29 -10.59 -0.83 -7.29
CA SER A 29 -11.90 -0.18 -7.45
C SER A 29 -12.04 1.11 -6.65
N GLU A 30 -11.11 1.40 -5.75
CA GLU A 30 -11.18 2.57 -4.88
C GLU A 30 -10.72 3.83 -5.60
N SER A 31 -11.39 4.96 -5.33
CA SER A 31 -11.05 6.24 -5.97
C SER A 31 -9.67 6.80 -5.60
N TRP A 32 -9.05 6.31 -4.53
CA TRP A 32 -7.71 6.70 -4.10
C TRP A 32 -6.61 5.78 -4.66
N TRP A 33 -6.98 4.74 -5.40
CA TRP A 33 -6.03 3.85 -6.03
C TRP A 33 -5.12 4.63 -7.01
N PRO A 34 -3.79 4.50 -6.91
CA PRO A 34 -2.87 5.29 -7.72
C PRO A 34 -2.73 4.75 -9.14
N GLU A 35 -3.70 5.08 -10.00
CA GLU A 35 -3.70 4.70 -11.43
C GLU A 35 -2.48 5.23 -12.22
N ASN A 36 -1.88 6.31 -11.73
CA ASN A 36 -0.74 7.01 -12.33
C ASN A 36 0.62 6.59 -11.76
N ALA A 37 0.68 5.46 -11.05
CA ALA A 37 1.95 4.88 -10.62
C ALA A 37 2.78 4.43 -11.83
N ASP A 38 4.11 4.54 -11.70
CA ASP A 38 5.05 4.13 -12.75
C ASP A 38 5.14 2.61 -12.90
N HIS A 39 4.91 1.90 -11.79
CA HIS A 39 4.83 0.45 -11.78
C HIS A 39 3.95 -0.04 -10.64
N VAL A 40 3.18 -1.10 -10.91
CA VAL A 40 2.37 -1.80 -9.91
C VAL A 40 2.64 -3.30 -10.03
N CYS A 41 3.03 -3.92 -8.91
CA CYS A 41 3.25 -5.36 -8.82
C CYS A 41 2.29 -5.97 -7.80
N PHE A 42 1.40 -6.86 -8.24
CA PHE A 42 0.50 -7.57 -7.34
C PHE A 42 1.22 -8.71 -6.62
N ILE A 43 1.03 -8.78 -5.31
CA ILE A 43 1.61 -9.82 -4.46
C ILE A 43 0.69 -11.03 -4.49
N ARG A 44 1.23 -12.18 -4.91
CA ARG A 44 0.48 -13.45 -4.92
C ARG A 44 0.14 -13.86 -3.48
N GLY A 45 -1.11 -14.25 -3.27
CA GLY A 45 -1.61 -14.70 -1.97
C GLY A 45 -2.17 -13.54 -1.14
N ARG A 46 -2.29 -13.74 0.17
CA ARG A 46 -2.74 -12.69 1.09
C ARG A 46 -1.65 -12.39 2.10
N ILE A 47 -1.48 -11.10 2.40
CA ILE A 47 -0.57 -10.62 3.43
C ILE A 47 -1.33 -10.62 4.74
N GLY A 48 -0.82 -11.38 5.71
CA GLY A 48 -1.29 -11.36 7.09
C GLY A 48 -0.43 -10.43 7.94
N PHE A 49 -1.00 -9.98 9.05
CA PHE A 49 -0.27 -9.30 10.10
C PHE A 49 -0.32 -10.17 11.35
N GLU A 50 0.86 -10.46 11.88
CA GLU A 50 0.96 -11.05 13.21
C GLU A 50 0.71 -9.97 14.24
N LEU A 51 0.04 -10.37 15.31
CA LEU A 51 -0.22 -9.47 16.41
C LEU A 51 1.06 -9.27 17.21
N PRO A 52 1.48 -8.03 17.49
CA PRO A 52 2.66 -7.82 18.29
C PRO A 52 2.41 -8.30 19.73
N ALA A 53 3.44 -8.85 20.37
CA ALA A 53 3.34 -9.45 21.71
C ALA A 53 2.85 -8.48 22.80
N TRP A 54 3.01 -7.18 22.58
CA TRP A 54 2.58 -6.12 23.51
C TRP A 54 1.14 -5.63 23.25
N PHE A 55 0.45 -6.12 22.21
CA PHE A 55 -0.93 -5.74 21.97
C PHE A 55 -1.85 -6.38 23.02
N ASN A 56 -2.53 -5.54 23.80
CA ASN A 56 -3.52 -5.96 24.76
C ASN A 56 -4.91 -5.51 24.30
N PRO A 57 -5.80 -6.40 23.82
CA PRO A 57 -7.13 -6.02 23.36
C PRO A 57 -7.97 -5.47 24.52
N SER A 58 -8.76 -4.41 24.26
CA SER A 58 -9.64 -3.85 25.29
C SER A 58 -10.88 -4.72 25.55
N ASP A 59 -11.29 -5.54 24.58
CA ASP A 59 -12.40 -6.48 24.68
C ASP A 59 -12.27 -7.62 23.66
N ASP A 60 -13.17 -8.61 23.76
CA ASP A 60 -13.22 -9.75 22.84
C ASP A 60 -13.56 -9.38 21.38
N LYS A 61 -14.13 -8.20 21.13
CA LYS A 61 -14.45 -7.72 19.78
C LYS A 61 -13.24 -7.10 19.09
N GLN A 62 -12.27 -6.64 19.88
CA GLN A 62 -10.96 -6.17 19.41
C GLN A 62 -9.95 -7.29 19.28
N LYS A 63 -10.33 -8.56 19.49
CA LYS A 63 -9.49 -9.71 19.12
C LYS A 63 -9.23 -9.64 17.61
N PRO A 64 -7.98 -9.40 17.20
CA PRO A 64 -7.65 -9.26 15.80
C PRO A 64 -7.76 -10.64 15.17
N THR A 65 -8.71 -10.78 14.26
CA THR A 65 -8.69 -11.85 13.28
C THR A 65 -7.60 -11.48 12.28
N GLY A 66 -6.68 -12.38 11.97
CA GLY A 66 -5.59 -12.11 11.03
C GLY A 66 -6.15 -11.47 9.77
N ALA A 67 -5.98 -10.16 9.63
CA ALA A 67 -6.64 -9.40 8.57
C ALA A 67 -5.84 -9.62 7.29
N PHE A 68 -6.25 -10.63 6.53
CA PHE A 68 -5.60 -10.98 5.29
C PHE A 68 -6.11 -10.09 4.16
N PHE A 69 -5.21 -9.38 3.48
CA PHE A 69 -5.56 -8.62 2.28
C PHE A 69 -4.67 -8.97 1.09
N ALA A 70 -5.23 -8.82 -0.12
CA ALA A 70 -4.43 -8.80 -1.33
C ALA A 70 -3.57 -7.55 -1.33
N GLY A 71 -2.26 -7.70 -1.53
CA GLY A 71 -1.30 -6.60 -1.50
C GLY A 71 -0.76 -6.24 -2.87
N ALA A 72 -0.30 -5.01 -3.03
CA ALA A 72 0.42 -4.55 -4.20
C ALA A 72 1.60 -3.65 -3.81
N ILE A 73 2.71 -3.78 -4.52
CA ILE A 73 3.80 -2.80 -4.50
C ILE A 73 3.49 -1.76 -5.55
N VAL A 74 3.49 -0.49 -5.15
CA VAL A 74 3.27 0.66 -6.03
C VAL A 74 4.53 1.51 -6.04
N VAL A 75 5.05 1.76 -7.24
CA VAL A 75 6.29 2.52 -7.45
C VAL A 75 5.97 3.83 -8.15
N PHE A 76 6.53 4.91 -7.63
CA PHE A 76 6.57 6.23 -8.24
C PHE A 76 8.04 6.60 -8.47
N ASP A 77 8.52 6.35 -9.68
CA ASP A 77 9.87 6.67 -10.16
C ASP A 77 9.84 6.77 -11.69
N LYS A 78 10.02 7.99 -12.22
CA LYS A 78 10.10 8.26 -13.67
C LYS A 78 11.16 7.44 -14.40
N SER A 79 12.19 7.06 -13.67
CA SER A 79 13.33 6.30 -14.17
C SER A 79 13.28 4.84 -13.75
N TRP A 80 12.11 4.35 -13.35
CA TRP A 80 11.93 2.93 -13.05
C TRP A 80 12.32 2.09 -14.26
N THR A 81 13.33 1.24 -14.07
CA THR A 81 13.81 0.30 -15.10
C THR A 81 13.46 -1.15 -14.79
N GLY A 82 12.63 -1.37 -13.76
CA GLY A 82 12.27 -2.71 -13.29
C GLY A 82 11.36 -3.44 -14.27
N LYS A 83 12.02 -4.09 -15.23
CA LYS A 83 11.46 -5.04 -16.19
C LYS A 83 10.56 -6.06 -15.48
N PRO A 84 9.51 -6.58 -16.16
CA PRO A 84 8.58 -7.54 -15.59
C PRO A 84 9.25 -8.75 -14.96
#